data_AF-A0A9X7PF56-F1
#
_entry.id   AF-A0A9X7PF56-F1
#
_cell.length_a   1.000
_cell.length_b   1.000
_cell.length_c   1.000
_cell.angle_alpha   90.00
_cell.angle_beta   90.00
_cell.angle_gamma   90.00
#
_symmetry.space_group_name_H-M   'P 1'
#
loop_
_entity.id
_entity.type
_entity.pdbx_description
1 polymer ?
#
loop_
_entity_poly.entity_id
_entity_poly.type
_entity_poly.pdbx_seq_one_letter_code
_entity_poly.pdbx_strand_id
1 'polypeptide(L)'
;MGGLLGGQRVSAAAAAAVKKDASAYRWAAAAVGSQNAAGYQLATQVPVMAVGGFNGSDPSPTLRQFEAYVKAGKVHYFIAAGGAEARGGGRGGTESASAGIAAWVAAHFTKSTVGGAVLYDLTRPVEGA
;
A
#
# COMPACT_ATOMS: atom_id res chain seq x y z
N MET A 1 -9.28 -8.76 23.52
CA MET A 1 -9.36 -10.02 22.74
C MET A 1 -9.91 -9.70 21.37
N GLY A 2 -9.26 -10.19 20.31
CA GLY A 2 -9.59 -9.91 18.91
C GLY A 2 -8.27 -9.83 18.15
N GLY A 3 -7.86 -10.80 17.36
CA GLY A 3 -8.50 -11.95 16.76
C GLY A 3 -7.62 -12.23 15.54
N LEU A 4 -7.33 -13.49 15.27
CA LEU A 4 -6.37 -13.98 14.26
C LEU A 4 -6.62 -13.49 12.81
N LEU A 5 -7.63 -12.63 12.60
CA LEU A 5 -8.14 -12.10 11.34
C LEU A 5 -8.35 -10.56 11.40
N GLY A 6 -7.77 -9.90 12.40
CA GLY A 6 -7.92 -8.47 12.64
C GLY A 6 -7.14 -7.65 11.63
N GLY A 7 -7.71 -7.45 10.44
CA GLY A 7 -7.28 -6.39 9.54
C GLY A 7 -7.08 -5.11 10.36
N GLN A 8 -5.91 -4.47 10.19
CA GLN A 8 -5.53 -3.26 10.91
C GLN A 8 -6.74 -2.32 10.96
N ARG A 9 -7.15 -1.86 12.16
CA ARG A 9 -8.23 -0.88 12.25
C ARG A 9 -7.80 0.37 11.48
N VAL A 10 -8.35 0.54 10.29
CA VAL A 10 -8.15 1.73 9.48
C VAL A 10 -8.81 2.89 10.22
N SER A 11 -8.01 3.89 10.61
CA SER A 11 -8.56 5.07 11.26
C SER A 11 -9.43 5.87 10.29
N ALA A 12 -10.42 6.60 10.81
CA ALA A 12 -11.29 7.43 9.97
C ALA A 12 -10.49 8.46 9.16
N ALA A 13 -9.39 9.00 9.73
CA ALA A 13 -8.51 9.92 9.03
C ALA A 13 -7.76 9.24 7.87
N ALA A 14 -7.23 8.03 8.05
CA ALA A 14 -6.57 7.29 6.98
C ALA A 14 -7.56 6.90 5.87
N ALA A 15 -8.76 6.45 6.24
CA ALA A 15 -9.82 6.15 5.29
C ALA A 15 -10.25 7.38 4.48
N ALA A 16 -10.41 8.53 5.14
CA ALA A 16 -10.74 9.79 4.47
C ALA A 16 -9.64 10.24 3.49
N ALA A 17 -8.36 10.08 3.88
CA ALA A 17 -7.24 10.39 3.00
C ALA A 17 -7.23 9.51 1.74
N VAL A 18 -7.39 8.19 1.88
CA VAL A 18 -7.44 7.26 0.73
C VAL A 18 -8.67 7.51 -0.15
N LYS A 19 -9.82 7.85 0.44
CA LYS A 19 -11.06 8.12 -0.31
C LYS A 19 -11.00 9.42 -1.11
N LYS A 20 -10.15 10.37 -0.69
CA LYS A 20 -10.01 11.65 -1.35
C LYS A 20 -9.55 11.46 -2.81
N ASP A 21 -10.30 12.04 -3.74
CA ASP A 21 -10.05 11.99 -5.18
C ASP A 21 -10.02 10.58 -5.78
N ALA A 22 -10.50 9.56 -5.06
CA ALA A 22 -10.40 8.15 -5.43
C ALA A 22 -11.03 7.82 -6.80
N SER A 23 -12.06 8.55 -7.23
CA SER A 23 -12.72 8.36 -8.52
C SER A 23 -11.85 8.73 -9.72
N ALA A 24 -10.77 9.49 -9.53
CA ALA A 24 -9.82 9.82 -10.60
C ALA A 24 -8.83 8.68 -10.89
N TYR A 25 -8.80 7.63 -10.05
CA TYR A 25 -7.83 6.55 -10.13
C TYR A 25 -8.52 5.21 -10.27
N ARG A 26 -7.86 4.26 -10.94
CA ARG A 26 -8.34 2.88 -10.97
C ARG A 26 -8.26 2.23 -9.59
N TRP A 27 -7.20 2.54 -8.84
CA TRP A 27 -6.99 2.13 -7.47
C TRP A 27 -6.69 3.36 -6.62
N ALA A 28 -7.53 3.59 -5.61
CA ALA A 28 -7.35 4.70 -4.67
C ALA A 28 -6.11 4.50 -3.80
N ALA A 29 -5.73 3.24 -3.55
CA ALA A 29 -4.47 2.91 -2.92
C ALA A 29 -3.97 1.52 -3.35
N ALA A 30 -2.69 1.25 -3.07
CA ALA A 30 -2.09 -0.05 -3.05
C ALA A 30 -1.55 -0.37 -1.65
N ALA A 31 -1.70 -1.61 -1.18
CA ALA A 31 -1.21 -2.04 0.13
C ALA A 31 -0.56 -3.42 0.03
N VAL A 32 0.51 -3.65 0.80
CA VAL A 32 1.14 -4.98 0.90
C VAL A 32 0.24 -5.93 1.67
N GLY A 33 -0.06 -7.08 1.07
CA GLY A 33 -0.95 -8.09 1.63
C GLY A 33 -2.43 -7.82 1.33
N SER A 34 -3.15 -8.86 0.90
CA SER A 34 -4.59 -8.79 0.58
C SER A 34 -5.45 -8.44 1.79
N GLN A 35 -5.03 -8.83 2.99
CA GLN A 35 -5.74 -8.48 4.23
C GLN A 35 -5.72 -6.97 4.50
N ASN A 36 -4.57 -6.34 4.30
CA ASN A 36 -4.44 -4.88 4.45
C ASN A 36 -5.24 -4.16 3.37
N ALA A 37 -5.12 -4.58 2.12
CA ALA A 37 -5.91 -4.02 1.01
C ALA A 37 -7.43 -4.14 1.27
N ALA A 38 -7.89 -5.30 1.73
CA ALA A 38 -9.29 -5.53 2.06
C ALA A 38 -9.77 -4.62 3.21
N GLY A 39 -8.97 -4.43 4.25
CA GLY A 39 -9.29 -3.53 5.37
C GLY A 39 -9.56 -2.10 4.90
N TYR A 40 -8.68 -1.56 4.05
CA TYR A 40 -8.89 -0.24 3.45
C TYR A 40 -10.07 -0.20 2.49
N GLN A 41 -10.24 -1.21 1.63
CA GLN A 41 -11.37 -1.26 0.71
C GLN A 41 -12.71 -1.27 1.44
N LEU A 42 -12.85 -2.04 2.54
CA LEU A 42 -14.06 -2.05 3.34
C LEU A 42 -14.30 -0.72 4.06
N ALA A 43 -13.25 -0.12 4.63
CA ALA A 43 -13.36 1.16 5.34
C ALA A 43 -13.69 2.34 4.42
N THR A 44 -13.22 2.31 3.17
CA THR A 44 -13.31 3.43 2.23
C THR A 44 -14.37 3.25 1.15
N GLN A 45 -14.77 2.01 0.87
CA GLN A 45 -15.65 1.60 -0.23
C GLN A 45 -15.11 2.01 -1.61
N VAL A 46 -13.78 2.10 -1.76
CA VAL A 46 -13.11 2.38 -3.05
C VAL A 46 -12.09 1.29 -3.37
N PRO A 47 -11.70 1.11 -4.65
CA PRO A 47 -10.79 0.03 -5.04
C PRO A 47 -9.41 0.17 -4.41
N VAL A 48 -8.91 -0.90 -3.78
CA VAL A 48 -7.55 -0.97 -3.22
C VAL A 48 -6.81 -2.16 -3.82
N MET A 49 -5.64 -1.91 -4.40
CA MET A 49 -4.79 -2.96 -4.97
C MET A 49 -4.06 -3.71 -3.85
N ALA A 50 -4.15 -5.04 -3.86
CA ALA A 50 -3.27 -5.88 -3.07
C ALA A 50 -1.91 -6.04 -3.77
N VAL A 51 -0.83 -5.87 -3.01
CA VAL A 51 0.54 -6.14 -3.44
C VAL A 51 1.02 -7.37 -2.68
N GLY A 52 1.20 -8.48 -3.38
CA GLY A 52 1.84 -9.68 -2.87
C GLY A 52 0.99 -10.74 -2.20
N GLY A 53 -0.22 -11.06 -2.66
CA GLY A 53 -0.97 -12.18 -2.09
C GLY A 53 -1.37 -11.94 -0.63
N PHE A 54 -1.56 -12.99 0.16
CA PHE A 54 -2.05 -12.87 1.54
C PHE A 54 -1.08 -12.12 2.47
N ASN A 55 0.23 -12.40 2.36
CA ASN A 55 1.27 -11.92 3.27
C ASN A 55 2.40 -11.12 2.59
N GLY A 56 2.26 -10.78 1.30
CA GLY A 56 3.30 -10.06 0.54
C GLY A 56 4.21 -10.97 -0.32
N SER A 57 4.05 -12.29 -0.32
CA SER A 57 4.92 -13.23 -1.04
C SER A 57 4.64 -13.39 -2.54
N ASP A 58 3.40 -13.18 -2.99
CA ASP A 58 3.08 -13.43 -4.41
C ASP A 58 3.79 -12.41 -5.31
N PRO A 59 4.28 -12.80 -6.50
CA PRO A 59 4.91 -11.87 -7.43
C PRO A 59 3.88 -11.04 -8.21
N SER A 60 2.91 -10.44 -7.52
CA SER A 60 1.79 -9.72 -8.13
C SER A 60 1.45 -8.42 -7.39
N PRO A 61 1.50 -7.26 -8.06
CA PRO A 61 2.16 -7.05 -9.36
C PRO A 61 3.68 -7.24 -9.27
N THR A 62 4.36 -7.36 -10.40
CA THR A 62 5.82 -7.17 -10.44
C THR A 62 6.17 -5.69 -10.26
N LEU A 63 7.42 -5.36 -9.87
CA LEU A 63 7.88 -3.97 -9.76
C LEU A 63 7.63 -3.18 -11.04
N ARG A 64 8.04 -3.72 -12.20
CA ARG A 64 7.84 -3.08 -13.51
C ARG A 64 6.37 -2.82 -13.83
N GLN A 65 5.47 -3.73 -13.46
CA GLN A 65 4.03 -3.52 -13.66
C GLN A 65 3.50 -2.41 -12.74
N PHE A 66 3.94 -2.41 -11.48
CA PHE A 66 3.55 -1.39 -10.51
C PHE A 66 4.01 0.00 -10.96
N GLU A 67 5.27 0.15 -11.37
CA GLU A 67 5.82 1.39 -11.96
C GLU A 67 4.99 1.86 -13.16
N ALA A 68 4.62 0.94 -14.06
CA ALA A 68 3.78 1.27 -15.21
C ALA A 68 2.37 1.75 -14.80
N TYR A 69 1.80 1.20 -13.74
CA TYR A 69 0.52 1.67 -13.20
C TYR A 69 0.63 3.06 -12.58
N VAL A 70 1.70 3.32 -11.83
CA VAL A 70 1.96 4.64 -11.24
C VAL A 70 2.19 5.69 -12.32
N LYS A 71 3.05 5.40 -13.30
CA LYS A 71 3.31 6.29 -14.45
C LYS A 71 2.05 6.58 -15.27
N ALA A 72 1.14 5.60 -15.37
CA ALA A 72 -0.15 5.77 -16.03
C ALA A 72 -1.22 6.45 -15.16
N GLY A 73 -0.88 6.92 -13.95
CA GLY A 73 -1.81 7.58 -13.04
C GLY A 73 -2.93 6.65 -12.53
N LYS A 74 -2.70 5.33 -12.49
CA LYS A 74 -3.73 4.36 -12.11
C LYS A 74 -3.84 4.14 -10.60
N VAL A 75 -2.80 4.47 -9.84
CA VAL A 75 -2.72 4.26 -8.38
C VAL A 75 -2.41 5.60 -7.71
N HIS A 76 -3.22 6.02 -6.74
CA HIS A 76 -3.02 7.29 -6.03
C HIS A 76 -2.03 7.15 -4.87
N TYR A 77 -2.35 6.32 -3.88
CA TYR A 77 -1.49 6.13 -2.71
C TYR A 77 -0.85 4.74 -2.66
N PHE A 78 0.32 4.65 -2.02
CA PHE A 78 0.84 3.39 -1.50
C PHE A 78 0.84 3.42 0.02
N ILE A 79 0.22 2.42 0.64
CA ILE A 79 0.11 2.29 2.10
C ILE A 79 1.24 1.37 2.57
N ALA A 80 2.16 1.91 3.37
CA ALA A 80 3.21 1.11 3.96
C ALA A 80 2.63 0.12 4.99
N ALA A 81 3.17 -1.09 5.05
CA ALA A 81 2.84 -2.03 6.13
C ALA A 81 3.20 -1.39 7.48
N GLY A 82 2.22 -1.32 8.39
CA GLY A 82 2.40 -0.79 9.73
C GLY A 82 3.33 -1.66 10.59
N GLY A 83 3.85 -1.07 11.68
CA GLY A 83 4.73 -1.75 12.64
C GLY A 83 4.16 -3.09 13.14
N ALA A 84 5.07 -4.03 13.39
CA ALA A 84 4.90 -5.47 13.63
C ALA A 84 4.86 -6.34 12.36
N GLU A 85 4.13 -6.00 11.29
CA GLU A 85 4.18 -6.76 10.02
C GLU A 85 5.51 -6.57 9.30
N ALA A 86 6.08 -5.36 9.36
CA ALA A 86 7.45 -5.08 8.91
C ALA A 86 8.54 -5.80 9.75
N ARG A 87 8.19 -6.31 10.95
CA ARG A 87 9.12 -7.05 11.84
C ARG A 87 8.87 -8.56 11.88
N GLY A 88 7.71 -9.03 11.42
CA GLY A 88 7.31 -10.45 11.40
C GLY A 88 7.46 -11.13 10.04
N GLY A 89 7.69 -10.36 8.97
CA GLY A 89 7.99 -10.89 7.63
C GLY A 89 9.42 -11.40 7.51
N GLY A 90 9.70 -12.53 8.12
CA GLY A 90 10.76 -13.47 7.70
C GLY A 90 12.17 -12.93 7.56
N ARG A 91 13.00 -13.19 8.57
CA ARG A 91 14.42 -13.46 8.37
C ARG A 91 14.56 -14.70 7.47
N GLY A 92 14.45 -14.51 6.15
CA GLY A 92 14.47 -15.59 5.16
C GLY A 92 14.50 -15.02 3.75
N GLY A 93 15.70 -14.93 3.18
CA GLY A 93 15.98 -14.25 1.92
C GLY A 93 15.24 -14.85 0.72
N THR A 94 14.43 -14.01 0.09
CA THR A 94 14.27 -13.86 -1.36
C THR A 94 13.59 -12.50 -1.54
N GLU A 95 14.15 -11.62 -2.36
CA GLU A 95 13.59 -10.28 -2.61
C GLU A 95 12.19 -10.42 -3.20
N SER A 96 11.14 -10.34 -2.38
CA SER A 96 9.77 -10.44 -2.87
C SER A 96 9.40 -9.21 -3.70
N ALA A 97 8.54 -9.38 -4.71
CA ALA A 97 8.10 -8.27 -5.55
C ALA A 97 7.54 -7.11 -4.72
N SER A 98 6.82 -7.43 -3.64
CA SER A 98 6.27 -6.46 -2.69
C SER A 98 7.35 -5.67 -1.95
N ALA A 99 8.46 -6.30 -1.57
CA ALA A 99 9.58 -5.62 -0.94
C ALA A 99 10.27 -4.65 -1.92
N GLY A 100 10.47 -5.09 -3.18
CA GLY A 100 10.99 -4.25 -4.24
C GLY A 100 10.10 -3.03 -4.54
N ILE A 101 8.78 -3.24 -4.60
CA ILE A 101 7.80 -2.15 -4.78
C ILE A 101 7.84 -1.17 -3.61
N ALA A 102 7.83 -1.67 -2.37
CA ALA A 102 7.87 -0.81 -1.19
C ALA A 102 9.16 0.03 -1.13
N ALA A 103 10.31 -0.57 -1.45
CA ALA A 103 11.59 0.12 -1.51
C ALA A 103 11.63 1.20 -2.60
N TRP A 104 11.16 0.87 -3.80
CA TRP A 104 11.05 1.83 -4.91
C TRP A 104 10.11 2.99 -4.54
N VAL A 105 8.93 2.71 -4.00
CA VAL A 105 8.01 3.77 -3.56
C VAL A 105 8.68 4.69 -2.54
N ALA A 106 9.36 4.12 -1.55
CA ALA A 106 10.01 4.88 -0.50
C ALA A 106 11.17 5.76 -1.00
N ALA A 107 11.84 5.34 -2.07
CA ALA A 107 12.91 6.11 -2.70
C ALA A 107 12.40 7.24 -3.61
N HIS A 108 11.24 7.05 -4.26
CA HIS A 108 10.76 7.95 -5.31
C HIS A 108 9.62 8.89 -4.88
N PHE A 109 8.91 8.65 -3.77
CA PHE A 109 7.71 9.43 -3.40
C PHE A 109 7.72 9.97 -1.98
N THR A 110 6.96 11.04 -1.77
CA THR A 110 6.83 11.67 -0.46
C THR A 110 5.89 10.89 0.46
N LYS A 111 6.35 10.58 1.68
CA LYS A 111 5.51 9.97 2.72
C LYS A 111 4.78 11.00 3.58
N SER A 112 3.59 10.64 4.03
CA SER A 112 2.80 11.34 5.03
C SER A 112 2.22 10.34 6.02
N THR A 113 2.14 10.71 7.30
CA THR A 113 1.50 9.90 8.33
C THR A 113 0.11 10.47 8.63
N VAL A 114 -0.94 9.71 8.32
CA VAL A 114 -2.34 10.13 8.54
C VAL A 114 -3.04 9.10 9.41
N GLY A 115 -3.50 9.52 10.59
CA GLY A 115 -4.22 8.66 11.51
C GLY A 115 -3.48 7.36 11.88
N GLY A 116 -2.15 7.43 11.97
CA GLY A 116 -1.26 6.30 12.29
C GLY A 116 -0.81 5.46 11.09
N ALA A 117 -1.39 5.66 9.90
CA ALA A 117 -0.97 5.00 8.66
C ALA A 117 0.08 5.82 7.91
N VAL A 118 1.09 5.16 7.35
CA VAL A 118 2.07 5.79 6.46
C VAL A 118 1.61 5.63 5.02
N LEU A 119 1.36 6.77 4.36
CA LEU A 119 0.92 6.86 2.98
C LEU A 119 1.99 7.52 2.13
N TYR A 120 2.30 6.97 0.97
CA TYR A 120 3.11 7.60 -0.07
C TYR A 120 2.20 8.10 -1.18
N ASP A 121 2.29 9.38 -1.52
CA ASP A 121 1.53 9.98 -2.62
C ASP A 121 2.26 9.71 -3.95
N LEU A 122 1.73 8.80 -4.76
CA LEU A 122 2.33 8.36 -6.02
C LEU A 122 2.19 9.37 -7.15
N THR A 123 1.57 10.53 -6.87
CA THR A 123 1.51 11.68 -7.79
C THR A 123 2.53 12.77 -7.44
N ARG A 124 3.25 12.61 -6.33
CA ARG A 124 4.23 13.58 -5.82
C ARG A 124 5.61 12.94 -5.69
N PRO A 125 6.36 12.82 -6.80
CA PRO A 125 7.72 12.34 -6.74
C PRO A 125 8.57 13.25 -5.84
N VAL A 126 9.56 12.69 -5.15
CA VAL A 126 10.57 13.49 -4.47
C VAL A 126 11.40 14.23 -5.53
N GLU A 127 11.78 15.47 -5.24
CA GLU A 127 12.54 16.29 -6.18
C GLU A 127 13.87 15.60 -6.53
N GLY A 128 14.10 15.36 -7.83
CA GLY A 128 15.31 14.68 -8.34
C GLY A 128 15.20 13.15 -8.56
N ALA A 129 14.00 12.56 -8.46
CA ALA A 129 13.71 11.14 -8.72
C ALA A 129 13.33 10.80 -10.17
#